data_AF-A0A964T3F8-F1
#
_entry.id   AF-A0A964T3F8-F1
#
_cell.length_a   1.000
_cell.length_b   1.000
_cell.length_c   1.000
_cell.angle_alpha   90.00
_cell.angle_beta   90.00
_cell.angle_gamma   90.00
#
_symmetry.space_group_name_H-M   'P 1'
#
loop_
_entity.id
_entity.type
_entity.pdbx_description
1 polymer ?
#
loop_
_entity_poly.entity_id
_entity_poly.type
_entity_poly.pdbx_seq_one_letter_code
_entity_poly.pdbx_strand_id
1 'polypeptide(L)'
;MTPSAPPLVVVSSQPRGPVAALHRYVGQREGLRAGFRLHWQELAPRLADDELDAWCEAALALVNVNAGPTCLDAFARLSTELVPAHGLPSALRSAHAAAEICRRSGSHPAARCLEAGLVAARRLKSGAEIDRWWGGLRLLARLAPESVAPLAERMEAVLARCDGRRFESFVHAGLKAGGRDRVRRQAFFSLEEPLARQLLERDWDAVSFDDVESSLKAFATALWGQAPALRALEGTGLALPRRTSIAGGIVRVPAVYRGFAAEAARPLFRAAIAHATAHFAFGAVRFPAGSLKPLQIALVTLVEDARVEALAMRRFPGLRALWAPYHTAGPSGATTAPVLLARLARALFDPDYGDGHGFVVKGRALFDAERENLADASISRRIGGLLGNDLGQMRIQFNAKSYVVEPVYRDDGYGIWDFGEDGEAAPEQLEIFVDAAKRIEEERPEETEPDRRDGEPDEAEAGHARAAPPDERGIAIARYPEWDRGAGLERADWTTIRDMAPAAGDPRRLEAALDREPDVRARLARL
;
A
#
# COMPACT_ATOMS: atom_id res chain seq x y z
N MET A 1 8.67 56.80 -53.63
CA MET A 1 7.33 56.31 -53.24
C MET A 1 7.36 54.80 -53.27
N THR A 2 7.67 54.18 -52.14
CA THR A 2 7.66 52.72 -51.96
C THR A 2 6.21 52.27 -51.66
N PRO A 3 5.66 51.28 -52.37
CA PRO A 3 4.31 50.81 -52.09
C PRO A 3 4.30 50.06 -50.75
N SER A 4 3.46 50.54 -49.83
CA SER A 4 3.22 49.91 -48.53
C SER A 4 2.68 48.50 -48.75
N ALA A 5 3.31 47.50 -48.15
CA ALA A 5 2.77 46.15 -48.09
C ALA A 5 1.38 46.17 -47.41
N PRO A 6 0.40 45.38 -47.90
CA PRO A 6 -0.91 45.32 -47.28
C PRO A 6 -0.80 44.75 -45.85
N PRO A 7 -1.56 45.27 -44.88
CA PRO A 7 -1.54 44.76 -43.52
C PRO A 7 -2.08 43.32 -43.49
N LEU A 8 -1.43 42.47 -42.69
CA LEU A 8 -1.90 41.11 -42.39
C LEU A 8 -3.27 41.19 -41.72
N VAL A 9 -4.30 40.69 -42.39
CA VAL A 9 -5.65 40.58 -41.85
C VAL A 9 -5.76 39.28 -41.06
N VAL A 10 -5.92 39.37 -39.74
CA VAL A 10 -6.27 38.21 -38.91
C VAL A 10 -7.73 37.86 -39.21
N VAL A 11 -7.95 36.78 -39.95
CA VAL A 11 -9.29 36.23 -40.18
C VAL A 11 -9.72 35.50 -38.90
N SER A 12 -10.53 36.13 -38.05
CA SER A 12 -11.12 35.44 -36.90
C SER A 12 -12.19 34.47 -37.40
N SER A 13 -11.87 33.17 -37.47
CA SER A 13 -12.91 32.15 -37.62
C SER A 13 -13.79 32.13 -36.36
N GLN A 14 -15.11 32.04 -36.51
CA GLN A 14 -16.03 31.87 -35.38
C GLN A 14 -15.55 30.75 -34.44
N PRO A 15 -15.75 30.89 -33.10
CA PRO A 15 -15.47 29.81 -32.17
C PRO A 15 -16.36 28.63 -32.53
N ARG A 16 -15.75 27.63 -33.16
CA ARG A 16 -16.38 26.34 -33.41
C ARG A 16 -16.31 25.58 -32.09
N GLY A 17 -17.47 25.11 -31.59
CA GLY A 17 -17.55 24.37 -30.33
C GLY A 17 -16.59 23.16 -30.27
N PRO A 18 -16.30 22.63 -29.08
CA PRO A 18 -15.34 21.54 -28.86
C PRO A 18 -15.49 20.37 -29.84
N VAL A 19 -16.74 19.96 -30.13
CA VAL A 19 -17.04 18.89 -31.10
C VAL A 19 -16.45 19.21 -32.49
N ALA A 20 -16.75 20.38 -33.04
CA ALA A 20 -16.31 20.77 -34.38
C ALA A 20 -14.78 21.01 -34.47
N ALA A 21 -14.13 21.35 -33.35
CA ALA A 21 -12.69 21.45 -33.27
C ALA A 21 -12.03 20.06 -33.29
N LEU A 22 -12.53 19.12 -32.47
CA LEU A 22 -12.00 17.76 -32.39
C LEU A 22 -12.19 16.99 -33.70
N HIS A 23 -13.38 17.06 -34.30
CA HIS A 23 -13.66 16.39 -35.59
C HIS A 23 -12.75 16.89 -36.71
N ARG A 24 -12.41 18.18 -36.74
CA ARG A 24 -11.44 18.71 -37.72
C ARG A 24 -10.05 18.15 -37.50
N TYR A 25 -9.61 18.13 -36.24
CA TYR A 25 -8.30 17.61 -35.87
C TYR A 25 -8.14 16.14 -36.24
N VAL A 26 -9.15 15.31 -35.90
CA VAL A 26 -9.20 13.90 -36.30
C VAL A 26 -9.27 13.77 -37.83
N GLY A 27 -10.07 14.63 -38.48
CA GLY A 27 -10.21 14.68 -39.93
C GLY A 27 -8.91 14.93 -40.68
N GLN A 28 -7.94 15.61 -40.07
CA GLN A 28 -6.63 15.86 -40.68
C GLN A 28 -5.63 14.69 -40.54
N ARG A 29 -5.98 13.60 -39.84
CA ARG A 29 -5.06 12.51 -39.50
C ARG A 29 -5.65 11.14 -39.83
N GLU A 30 -5.19 10.54 -40.92
CA GLU A 30 -5.73 9.27 -41.44
C GLU A 30 -5.69 8.14 -40.41
N GLY A 31 -4.59 7.98 -39.68
CA GLY A 31 -4.44 6.94 -38.66
C GLY A 31 -5.35 7.06 -37.43
N LEU A 32 -6.02 8.20 -37.23
CA LEU A 32 -6.94 8.42 -36.10
C LEU A 32 -8.42 8.30 -36.49
N ARG A 33 -8.76 8.48 -37.78
CA ARG A 33 -10.15 8.58 -38.23
C ARG A 33 -10.97 7.32 -37.97
N ALA A 34 -10.41 6.14 -38.21
CA ALA A 34 -11.15 4.88 -38.12
C ALA A 34 -11.51 4.53 -36.66
N GLY A 35 -10.52 4.51 -35.76
CA GLY A 35 -10.71 4.23 -34.34
C GLY A 35 -11.59 5.27 -33.64
N PHE A 36 -11.33 6.57 -33.89
CA PHE A 36 -12.17 7.63 -33.35
C PHE A 36 -13.64 7.52 -33.80
N ARG A 37 -13.89 7.22 -35.09
CA ARG A 37 -15.26 7.08 -35.61
C ARG A 37 -16.00 5.92 -34.93
N LEU A 38 -15.32 4.79 -34.72
CA LEU A 38 -15.89 3.63 -34.04
C LEU A 38 -16.35 4.00 -32.62
N HIS A 39 -15.45 4.57 -31.82
CA HIS A 39 -15.75 4.95 -30.44
C HIS A 39 -16.77 6.09 -30.34
N TRP A 40 -16.72 7.05 -31.27
CA TRP A 40 -17.70 8.12 -31.38
C TRP A 40 -19.11 7.58 -31.64
N GLN A 41 -19.27 6.63 -32.57
CA GLN A 41 -20.58 6.02 -32.86
C GLN A 41 -21.16 5.26 -31.68
N GLU A 42 -20.31 4.71 -30.82
CA GLU A 42 -20.75 4.03 -29.59
C GLU A 42 -21.11 5.02 -28.48
N LEU A 43 -20.28 6.06 -28.28
CA LEU A 43 -20.40 6.98 -27.16
C LEU A 43 -21.43 8.09 -27.42
N ALA A 44 -21.46 8.66 -28.61
CA ALA A 44 -22.25 9.85 -28.91
C ALA A 44 -23.76 9.70 -28.66
N PRO A 45 -24.39 8.56 -29.00
CA PRO A 45 -25.81 8.35 -28.70
C PRO A 45 -26.15 8.27 -27.20
N ARG A 46 -25.14 8.14 -26.32
CA ARG A 46 -25.33 7.98 -24.86
C ARG A 46 -25.19 9.30 -24.09
N LEU A 47 -24.83 10.39 -24.76
CA LEU A 47 -24.53 11.68 -24.14
C LEU A 47 -25.42 12.78 -24.71
N ALA A 48 -25.80 13.75 -23.87
CA ALA A 48 -26.43 14.99 -24.32
C ALA A 48 -25.44 15.91 -25.06
N ASP A 49 -25.94 16.94 -25.74
CA ASP A 49 -25.09 17.84 -26.53
C ASP A 49 -24.03 18.58 -25.68
N ASP A 50 -24.38 19.02 -24.47
CA ASP A 50 -23.46 19.67 -23.52
C ASP A 50 -22.44 18.68 -22.94
N GLU A 51 -22.85 17.44 -22.71
CA GLU A 51 -21.98 16.34 -22.30
C GLU A 51 -20.98 15.95 -23.40
N LEU A 52 -21.40 16.00 -24.67
CA LEU A 52 -20.53 15.79 -25.82
C LEU A 52 -19.49 16.90 -25.96
N ASP A 53 -19.90 18.16 -25.76
CA ASP A 53 -18.97 19.28 -25.73
C ASP A 53 -17.93 19.12 -24.61
N ALA A 54 -18.35 18.76 -23.40
CA ALA A 54 -17.43 18.51 -22.29
C ALA A 54 -16.46 17.35 -22.57
N TRP A 55 -16.94 16.25 -23.16
CA TRP A 55 -16.09 15.13 -23.56
C TRP A 55 -15.08 15.52 -24.65
N CYS A 56 -15.52 16.30 -25.64
CA CYS A 56 -14.63 16.79 -26.70
C CYS A 56 -13.60 17.77 -26.17
N GLU A 57 -13.96 18.61 -25.20
CA GLU A 57 -13.02 19.51 -24.53
C GLU A 57 -11.93 18.74 -23.78
N ALA A 58 -12.32 17.66 -23.08
CA ALA A 58 -11.38 16.76 -22.43
C ALA A 58 -10.43 16.05 -23.44
N ALA A 59 -10.95 15.60 -24.58
CA ALA A 59 -10.11 15.06 -25.66
C ALA A 59 -9.15 16.12 -26.24
N LEU A 60 -9.62 17.35 -26.42
CA LEU A 60 -8.78 18.47 -26.87
C LEU A 60 -7.69 18.83 -25.84
N ALA A 61 -7.92 18.61 -24.54
CA ALA A 61 -6.87 18.77 -23.54
C ALA A 61 -5.68 17.81 -23.77
N LEU A 62 -5.95 16.58 -24.26
CA LEU A 62 -4.90 15.62 -24.67
C LEU A 62 -4.20 16.09 -25.97
N VAL A 63 -4.95 16.68 -26.90
CA VAL A 63 -4.38 17.30 -28.10
C VAL A 63 -3.39 18.40 -27.72
N ASN A 64 -3.78 19.30 -26.81
CA ASN A 64 -3.01 20.47 -26.43
C ASN A 64 -1.68 20.13 -25.74
N VAL A 65 -1.56 18.95 -25.13
CA VAL A 65 -0.30 18.46 -24.53
C VAL A 65 0.53 17.59 -25.48
N ASN A 66 0.16 17.55 -26.77
CA ASN A 66 0.78 16.71 -27.79
C ASN A 66 0.80 15.20 -27.42
N ALA A 67 -0.27 14.70 -26.78
CA ALA A 67 -0.37 13.30 -26.38
C ALA A 67 -0.37 12.31 -27.57
N GLY A 68 -0.63 12.81 -28.78
CA GLY A 68 -0.60 12.02 -30.01
C GLY A 68 -1.86 11.18 -30.25
N PRO A 69 -1.96 10.54 -31.42
CA PRO A 69 -3.16 9.79 -31.83
C PRO A 69 -3.42 8.57 -30.94
N THR A 70 -2.40 7.86 -30.47
CA THR A 70 -2.55 6.68 -29.61
C THR A 70 -3.24 7.02 -28.29
N CYS A 71 -2.88 8.13 -27.64
CA CYS A 71 -3.58 8.57 -26.42
C CYS A 71 -5.04 8.92 -26.68
N LEU A 72 -5.35 9.57 -27.80
CA LEU A 72 -6.73 9.96 -28.14
C LEU A 72 -7.61 8.75 -28.41
N ASP A 73 -7.08 7.77 -29.13
CA ASP A 73 -7.77 6.50 -29.37
C ASP A 73 -7.98 5.73 -28.06
N ALA A 74 -6.94 5.60 -27.23
CA ALA A 74 -7.04 4.95 -25.93
C ALA A 74 -8.04 5.65 -24.99
N PHE A 75 -8.09 6.99 -24.99
CA PHE A 75 -9.08 7.77 -24.23
C PHE A 75 -10.50 7.54 -24.76
N ALA A 76 -10.70 7.55 -26.08
CA ALA A 76 -12.00 7.32 -26.68
C ALA A 76 -12.52 5.92 -26.35
N ARG A 77 -11.65 4.90 -26.46
CA ARG A 77 -11.95 3.53 -26.04
C ARG A 77 -12.25 3.41 -24.56
N LEU A 78 -11.45 4.03 -23.69
CA LEU A 78 -11.70 4.01 -22.24
C LEU A 78 -13.02 4.67 -21.87
N SER A 79 -13.41 5.73 -22.59
CA SER A 79 -14.66 6.44 -22.36
C SER A 79 -15.88 5.55 -22.62
N THR A 80 -15.84 4.63 -23.59
CA THR A 80 -16.98 3.74 -23.87
C THR A 80 -17.23 2.74 -22.72
N GLU A 81 -16.21 2.44 -21.91
CA GLU A 81 -16.29 1.58 -20.72
C GLU A 81 -16.63 2.38 -19.45
N LEU A 82 -15.99 3.54 -19.23
CA LEU A 82 -16.17 4.35 -18.02
C LEU A 82 -17.54 5.04 -17.95
N VAL A 83 -18.07 5.53 -19.07
CA VAL A 83 -19.33 6.28 -19.07
C VAL A 83 -20.50 5.42 -18.58
N PRO A 84 -20.72 4.18 -19.08
CA PRO A 84 -21.79 3.32 -18.57
C PRO A 84 -21.56 2.85 -17.13
N ALA A 85 -20.31 2.55 -16.73
CA ALA A 85 -20.01 1.96 -15.43
C ALA A 85 -19.92 2.99 -14.29
N HIS A 86 -19.41 4.19 -14.57
CA HIS A 86 -19.03 5.19 -13.56
C HIS A 86 -19.40 6.62 -13.93
N GLY A 87 -20.05 6.85 -15.07
CA GLY A 87 -20.53 8.16 -15.53
C GLY A 87 -19.49 9.02 -16.24
N LEU A 88 -19.97 10.02 -16.99
CA LEU A 88 -19.15 10.98 -17.74
C LEU A 88 -18.04 11.65 -16.90
N PRO A 89 -18.28 12.10 -15.65
CA PRO A 89 -17.22 12.73 -14.86
C PRO A 89 -15.97 11.86 -14.67
N SER A 90 -16.12 10.53 -14.61
CA SER A 90 -14.98 9.60 -14.51
C SER A 90 -14.14 9.60 -15.79
N ALA A 91 -14.80 9.58 -16.96
CA ALA A 91 -14.13 9.69 -18.26
C ALA A 91 -13.39 11.04 -18.39
N LEU A 92 -14.02 12.17 -18.07
CA LEU A 92 -13.36 13.48 -18.14
C LEU A 92 -12.11 13.55 -17.23
N ARG A 93 -12.20 13.03 -16.00
CA ARG A 93 -11.05 12.98 -15.08
C ARG A 93 -9.90 12.13 -15.62
N SER A 94 -10.19 11.03 -16.32
CA SER A 94 -9.16 10.20 -16.96
C SER A 94 -8.37 10.97 -18.03
N ALA A 95 -9.02 11.80 -18.85
CA ALA A 95 -8.35 12.63 -19.84
C ALA A 95 -7.45 13.67 -19.17
N HIS A 96 -7.94 14.35 -18.12
CA HIS A 96 -7.14 15.32 -17.39
C HIS A 96 -5.93 14.69 -16.68
N ALA A 97 -6.12 13.49 -16.09
CA ALA A 97 -5.04 12.73 -15.47
C ALA A 97 -3.99 12.31 -16.51
N ALA A 98 -4.43 11.74 -17.64
CA ALA A 98 -3.55 11.36 -18.74
C ALA A 98 -2.82 12.57 -19.35
N ALA A 99 -3.48 13.73 -19.46
CA ALA A 99 -2.83 14.96 -19.91
C ALA A 99 -1.73 15.42 -18.93
N GLU A 100 -1.95 15.29 -17.62
CA GLU A 100 -0.91 15.58 -16.63
C GLU A 100 0.26 14.59 -16.69
N ILE A 101 -0.04 13.29 -16.82
CA ILE A 101 0.99 12.27 -17.00
C ILE A 101 1.78 12.55 -18.28
N CYS A 102 1.11 12.90 -19.38
CA CYS A 102 1.76 13.25 -20.64
C CYS A 102 2.69 14.46 -20.51
N ARG A 103 2.32 15.47 -19.70
CA ARG A 103 3.19 16.62 -19.42
C ARG A 103 4.49 16.23 -18.72
N ARG A 104 4.47 15.20 -17.88
CA ARG A 104 5.60 14.82 -17.01
C ARG A 104 6.42 13.64 -17.52
N SER A 105 5.76 12.65 -18.11
CA SER A 105 6.34 11.37 -18.52
C SER A 105 6.32 11.15 -20.05
N GLY A 106 5.64 12.03 -20.81
CA GLY A 106 5.52 11.91 -22.26
C GLY A 106 4.27 11.13 -22.71
N SER A 107 4.04 11.10 -24.03
CA SER A 107 2.84 10.53 -24.64
C SER A 107 2.73 9.02 -24.49
N HIS A 108 3.85 8.29 -24.54
CA HIS A 108 3.82 6.83 -24.45
C HIS A 108 3.33 6.34 -23.07
N PRO A 109 3.88 6.80 -21.92
CA PRO A 109 3.33 6.41 -20.61
C PRO A 109 1.87 6.84 -20.41
N ALA A 110 1.46 8.01 -20.93
CA ALA A 110 0.07 8.45 -20.85
C ALA A 110 -0.89 7.50 -21.60
N ALA A 111 -0.51 7.05 -22.80
CA ALA A 111 -1.27 6.05 -23.56
C ALA A 111 -1.37 4.73 -22.78
N ARG A 112 -0.25 4.24 -22.23
CA ARG A 112 -0.23 3.03 -21.39
C ARG A 112 -1.14 3.14 -20.18
N CYS A 113 -1.18 4.29 -19.51
CA CYS A 113 -2.10 4.51 -18.40
C CYS A 113 -3.57 4.50 -18.85
N LEU A 114 -3.91 5.05 -20.01
CA LEU A 114 -5.28 4.98 -20.56
C LEU A 114 -5.67 3.54 -20.94
N GLU A 115 -4.76 2.77 -21.55
CA GLU A 115 -4.94 1.34 -21.82
C GLU A 115 -5.15 0.55 -20.52
N ALA A 116 -4.31 0.80 -19.52
CA ALA A 116 -4.42 0.23 -18.18
C ALA A 116 -5.74 0.64 -17.48
N GLY A 117 -6.31 1.78 -17.85
CA GLY A 117 -7.62 2.25 -17.40
C GLY A 117 -8.75 1.28 -17.75
N LEU A 118 -8.64 0.51 -18.84
CA LEU A 118 -9.64 -0.51 -19.19
C LEU A 118 -9.65 -1.65 -18.17
N VAL A 119 -8.49 -2.02 -17.64
CA VAL A 119 -8.37 -3.01 -16.56
C VAL A 119 -8.95 -2.43 -15.27
N ALA A 120 -8.64 -1.16 -14.97
CA ALA A 120 -9.16 -0.46 -13.80
C ALA A 120 -10.70 -0.35 -13.82
N ALA A 121 -11.29 0.01 -14.96
CA ALA A 121 -12.74 0.12 -15.14
C ALA A 121 -13.49 -1.21 -14.87
N ARG A 122 -12.84 -2.35 -15.13
CA ARG A 122 -13.44 -3.68 -14.90
C ARG A 122 -13.23 -4.22 -13.50
N ARG A 123 -12.13 -3.83 -12.84
CA ARG A 123 -11.72 -4.41 -11.54
C ARG A 123 -12.09 -3.53 -10.35
N LEU A 124 -12.07 -2.22 -10.50
CA LEU A 124 -12.40 -1.27 -9.44
C LEU A 124 -13.92 -1.05 -9.41
N LYS A 125 -14.51 -1.17 -8.22
CA LYS A 125 -15.96 -1.25 -8.04
C LYS A 125 -16.65 0.11 -7.99
N SER A 126 -15.88 1.18 -7.76
CA SER A 126 -16.44 2.53 -7.61
C SER A 126 -15.60 3.60 -8.31
N GLY A 127 -16.25 4.70 -8.68
CA GLY A 127 -15.55 5.88 -9.23
C GLY A 127 -14.49 6.44 -8.28
N ALA A 128 -14.71 6.36 -6.96
CA ALA A 128 -13.73 6.80 -5.97
C ALA A 128 -12.45 5.94 -5.97
N GLU A 129 -12.55 4.63 -6.23
CA GLU A 129 -11.38 3.76 -6.36
C GLU A 129 -10.61 4.08 -7.64
N ILE A 130 -11.31 4.34 -8.75
CA ILE A 130 -10.70 4.76 -10.02
C ILE A 130 -9.98 6.10 -9.85
N ASP A 131 -10.59 7.04 -9.12
CA ASP A 131 -9.99 8.35 -8.84
C ASP A 131 -8.72 8.23 -7.99
N ARG A 132 -8.70 7.35 -6.98
CA ARG A 132 -7.48 7.04 -6.20
C ARG A 132 -6.41 6.40 -7.06
N TRP A 133 -6.79 5.47 -7.94
CA TRP A 133 -5.88 4.83 -8.87
C TRP A 133 -5.21 5.85 -9.81
N TRP A 134 -6.00 6.76 -10.42
CA TRP A 134 -5.45 7.88 -11.19
C TRP A 134 -4.59 8.81 -10.33
N GLY A 135 -4.98 9.06 -9.09
CA GLY A 135 -4.19 9.82 -8.11
C GLY A 135 -2.79 9.23 -7.90
N GLY A 136 -2.69 7.91 -7.71
CA GLY A 136 -1.43 7.18 -7.60
C GLY A 136 -0.58 7.31 -8.86
N LEU A 137 -1.15 7.17 -10.06
CA LEU A 137 -0.42 7.35 -11.32
C LEU A 137 0.08 8.80 -11.50
N ARG A 138 -0.73 9.80 -11.14
CA ARG A 138 -0.33 11.22 -11.17
C ARG A 138 0.76 11.54 -10.15
N LEU A 139 0.72 10.91 -8.97
CA LEU A 139 1.79 11.01 -7.99
C LEU A 139 3.08 10.40 -8.53
N LEU A 140 3.00 9.22 -9.12
CA LEU A 140 4.15 8.55 -9.72
C LEU A 140 4.75 9.39 -10.86
N ALA A 141 3.92 9.94 -11.75
CA ALA A 141 4.39 10.82 -12.81
C ALA A 141 5.07 12.10 -12.30
N ARG A 142 4.69 12.58 -11.10
CA ARG A 142 5.33 13.74 -10.46
C ARG A 142 6.68 13.43 -9.87
N LEU A 143 6.84 12.25 -9.25
CA LEU A 143 8.00 11.95 -8.41
C LEU A 143 9.00 10.97 -9.05
N ALA A 144 8.53 10.12 -9.96
CA ALA A 144 9.33 9.15 -10.71
C ALA A 144 8.71 8.93 -12.11
N PRO A 145 8.77 9.93 -13.01
CA PRO A 145 8.14 9.85 -14.33
C PRO A 145 8.62 8.66 -15.17
N GLU A 146 9.84 8.19 -14.94
CA GLU A 146 10.47 7.03 -15.59
C GLU A 146 9.85 5.68 -15.19
N SER A 147 9.06 5.64 -14.11
CA SER A 147 8.43 4.42 -13.58
C SER A 147 6.97 4.26 -14.00
N VAL A 148 6.37 5.28 -14.65
CA VAL A 148 4.95 5.26 -15.02
C VAL A 148 4.64 4.18 -16.06
N ALA A 149 5.40 4.11 -17.15
CA ALA A 149 5.21 3.07 -18.17
C ALA A 149 5.47 1.66 -17.61
N PRO A 150 6.58 1.39 -16.89
CA PRO A 150 6.81 0.11 -16.23
C PRO A 150 5.64 -0.36 -15.34
N LEU A 151 5.07 0.53 -14.52
CA LEU A 151 3.92 0.19 -13.69
C LEU A 151 2.66 -0.07 -14.52
N ALA A 152 2.40 0.76 -15.53
CA ALA A 152 1.23 0.61 -16.40
C ALA A 152 1.24 -0.72 -17.17
N GLU A 153 2.42 -1.20 -17.59
CA GLU A 153 2.60 -2.51 -18.25
C GLU A 153 2.30 -3.70 -17.32
N ARG A 154 2.44 -3.51 -16.00
CA ARG A 154 2.12 -4.52 -14.99
C ARG A 154 0.73 -4.36 -14.38
N MET A 155 -0.12 -3.47 -14.91
CA MET A 155 -1.37 -3.08 -14.25
C MET A 155 -2.31 -4.25 -13.99
N GLU A 156 -2.38 -5.23 -14.90
CA GLU A 156 -3.25 -6.40 -14.72
C GLU A 156 -2.84 -7.24 -13.50
N ALA A 157 -1.54 -7.47 -13.31
CA ALA A 157 -1.02 -8.18 -12.14
C ALA A 157 -1.24 -7.37 -10.85
N VAL A 158 -1.05 -6.05 -10.90
CA VAL A 158 -1.23 -5.17 -9.74
C VAL A 158 -2.71 -5.12 -9.32
N LEU A 159 -3.63 -4.82 -10.24
CA LEU A 159 -5.06 -4.72 -9.95
C LEU A 159 -5.74 -6.08 -9.76
N ALA A 160 -5.09 -7.20 -10.10
CA ALA A 160 -5.56 -8.51 -9.68
C ALA A 160 -5.54 -8.68 -8.15
N ARG A 161 -4.74 -7.89 -7.42
CA ARG A 161 -4.56 -7.98 -5.96
C ARG A 161 -4.84 -6.67 -5.22
N CYS A 162 -5.03 -5.56 -5.94
CA CYS A 162 -5.20 -4.22 -5.37
C CYS A 162 -6.53 -3.57 -5.75
N ASP A 163 -7.20 -2.97 -4.76
CA ASP A 163 -8.19 -1.91 -4.97
C ASP A 163 -7.49 -0.54 -5.15
N GLY A 164 -8.26 0.54 -5.34
CA GLY A 164 -7.71 1.88 -5.55
C GLY A 164 -6.89 2.41 -4.37
N ARG A 165 -7.23 2.05 -3.13
CA ARG A 165 -6.46 2.45 -1.93
C ARG A 165 -5.17 1.65 -1.81
N ARG A 166 -5.23 0.33 -2.07
CA ARG A 166 -4.04 -0.56 -2.06
C ARG A 166 -3.04 -0.12 -3.12
N PHE A 167 -3.52 0.27 -4.30
CA PHE A 167 -2.67 0.82 -5.36
C PHE A 167 -1.95 2.11 -4.92
N GLU A 168 -2.66 3.05 -4.30
CA GLU A 168 -2.07 4.29 -3.77
C GLU A 168 -0.97 3.98 -2.74
N SER A 169 -1.24 3.10 -1.77
CA SER A 169 -0.25 2.64 -0.78
C SER A 169 0.96 1.96 -1.43
N PHE A 170 0.74 1.13 -2.45
CA PHE A 170 1.80 0.47 -3.21
C PHE A 170 2.71 1.48 -3.91
N VAL A 171 2.14 2.53 -4.52
CA VAL A 171 2.91 3.63 -5.12
C VAL A 171 3.74 4.38 -4.08
N HIS A 172 3.16 4.71 -2.93
CA HIS A 172 3.90 5.35 -1.84
C HIS A 172 5.05 4.49 -1.32
N ALA A 173 4.83 3.18 -1.13
CA ALA A 173 5.85 2.24 -0.69
C ALA A 173 7.00 2.15 -1.70
N GLY A 174 6.69 2.06 -3.00
CA GLY A 174 7.70 2.01 -4.06
C GLY A 174 8.55 3.28 -4.14
N LEU A 175 7.92 4.45 -4.03
CA LEU A 175 8.63 5.73 -3.99
C LEU A 175 9.54 5.85 -2.77
N LYS A 176 9.09 5.37 -1.60
CA LYS A 176 9.89 5.35 -0.37
C LYS A 176 11.06 4.36 -0.47
N ALA A 177 10.81 3.15 -0.98
CA ALA A 177 11.81 2.08 -1.09
C ALA A 177 12.90 2.41 -2.10
N GLY A 178 12.54 2.95 -3.26
CA GLY A 178 13.51 3.37 -4.28
C GLY A 178 14.23 4.67 -3.93
N GLY A 179 13.67 5.52 -3.06
CA GLY A 179 14.32 6.76 -2.62
C GLY A 179 14.73 7.64 -3.81
N ARG A 180 16.00 8.05 -3.88
CA ARG A 180 16.56 8.82 -5.02
C ARG A 180 17.05 7.94 -6.18
N ASP A 181 17.14 6.63 -6.01
CA ASP A 181 17.64 5.69 -7.01
C ASP A 181 16.58 5.40 -8.10
N ARG A 182 16.84 5.89 -9.32
CA ARG A 182 15.96 5.72 -10.48
C ARG A 182 15.85 4.25 -10.91
N VAL A 183 16.97 3.53 -10.91
CA VAL A 183 17.03 2.13 -11.36
C VAL A 183 16.23 1.28 -10.40
N ARG A 184 16.40 1.49 -9.09
CA ARG A 184 15.63 0.78 -8.08
C ARG A 184 14.14 1.08 -8.16
N ARG A 185 13.74 2.34 -8.36
CA ARG A 185 12.31 2.68 -8.57
C ARG A 185 11.73 1.97 -9.78
N GLN A 186 12.47 1.92 -10.89
CA GLN A 186 12.03 1.16 -12.08
C GLN A 186 11.89 -0.33 -11.77
N ALA A 187 12.89 -0.96 -11.15
CA ALA A 187 12.83 -2.37 -10.77
C ALA A 187 11.64 -2.69 -9.83
N PHE A 188 11.33 -1.80 -8.87
CA PHE A 188 10.16 -1.93 -8.02
C PHE A 188 8.86 -1.92 -8.83
N PHE A 189 8.66 -0.90 -9.67
CA PHE A 189 7.42 -0.69 -10.42
C PHE A 189 7.27 -1.65 -11.62
N SER A 190 8.35 -2.24 -12.11
CA SER A 190 8.36 -3.36 -13.06
C SER A 190 8.02 -4.72 -12.41
N LEU A 191 7.89 -4.77 -11.07
CA LEU A 191 7.74 -5.98 -10.25
C LEU A 191 8.94 -6.94 -10.35
N GLU A 192 10.14 -6.40 -10.53
CA GLU A 192 11.40 -7.14 -10.53
C GLU A 192 11.95 -7.32 -9.11
N GLU A 193 11.74 -6.34 -8.23
CA GLU A 193 12.17 -6.38 -6.84
C GLU A 193 11.29 -7.34 -6.00
N PRO A 194 11.88 -8.23 -5.17
CA PRO A 194 11.11 -9.12 -4.29
C PRO A 194 10.14 -8.38 -3.37
N LEU A 195 10.55 -7.20 -2.86
CA LEU A 195 9.71 -6.36 -2.00
C LEU A 195 8.40 -5.95 -2.69
N ALA A 196 8.45 -5.62 -3.99
CA ALA A 196 7.25 -5.23 -4.73
C ALA A 196 6.25 -6.39 -4.82
N ARG A 197 6.72 -7.61 -5.08
CA ARG A 197 5.86 -8.82 -5.14
C ARG A 197 5.28 -9.14 -3.77
N GLN A 198 6.09 -9.11 -2.71
CA GLN A 198 5.64 -9.35 -1.34
C GLN A 198 4.56 -8.35 -0.90
N LEU A 199 4.65 -7.08 -1.30
CA LEU A 199 3.62 -6.08 -1.00
C LEU A 199 2.30 -6.37 -1.71
N LEU A 200 2.32 -6.96 -2.92
CA LEU A 200 1.11 -7.37 -3.65
C LEU A 200 0.53 -8.70 -3.15
N GLU A 201 1.38 -9.58 -2.61
CA GLU A 201 1.00 -10.89 -2.05
C GLU A 201 0.52 -10.81 -0.60
N ARG A 202 0.74 -9.68 0.07
CA ARG A 202 0.28 -9.46 1.45
C ARG A 202 -1.24 -9.68 1.53
N ASP A 203 -1.69 -10.41 2.55
CA ASP A 203 -3.11 -10.60 2.81
C ASP A 203 -3.73 -9.27 3.30
N TRP A 204 -4.27 -8.51 2.37
CA TRP A 204 -4.87 -7.19 2.61
C TRP A 204 -6.34 -7.28 3.04
N ASP A 205 -6.95 -8.46 3.05
CA ASP A 205 -8.28 -8.66 3.64
C ASP A 205 -8.19 -8.74 5.17
N ALA A 206 -6.97 -8.95 5.69
CA ALA A 206 -6.67 -8.80 7.11
C ALA A 206 -6.68 -7.32 7.53
N VAL A 207 -7.34 -7.03 8.66
CA VAL A 207 -7.38 -5.69 9.24
C VAL A 207 -6.00 -5.33 9.75
N SER A 208 -5.42 -4.25 9.22
CA SER A 208 -4.13 -3.74 9.68
C SER A 208 -4.28 -2.79 10.86
N PHE A 209 -3.21 -2.65 11.65
CA PHE A 209 -3.16 -1.68 12.75
C PHE A 209 -3.44 -0.26 12.26
N ASP A 210 -2.91 0.13 11.10
CA ASP A 210 -3.15 1.46 10.49
C ASP A 210 -4.64 1.71 10.22
N ASP A 211 -5.42 0.67 9.89
CA ASP A 211 -6.86 0.78 9.65
C ASP A 211 -7.67 1.06 10.93
N VAL A 212 -7.12 0.69 12.09
CA VAL A 212 -7.82 0.76 13.38
C VAL A 212 -7.18 1.73 14.37
N GLU A 213 -5.95 2.21 14.13
CA GLU A 213 -5.15 3.00 15.08
C GLU A 213 -5.94 4.17 15.66
N SER A 214 -6.56 4.98 14.81
CA SER A 214 -7.33 6.16 15.25
C SER A 214 -8.50 5.76 16.15
N SER A 215 -9.20 4.67 15.81
CA SER A 215 -10.31 4.15 16.61
C SER A 215 -9.85 3.55 17.94
N LEU A 216 -8.68 2.91 17.96
CA LEU A 216 -8.08 2.32 19.16
C LEU A 216 -7.59 3.40 20.12
N LYS A 217 -6.97 4.48 19.61
CA LYS A 217 -6.61 5.65 20.41
C LYS A 217 -7.85 6.27 21.05
N ALA A 218 -8.89 6.54 20.26
CA ALA A 218 -10.15 7.08 20.78
C ALA A 218 -10.78 6.17 21.84
N PHE A 219 -10.80 4.86 21.59
CA PHE A 219 -11.31 3.85 22.54
C PHE A 219 -10.53 3.85 23.86
N ALA A 220 -9.20 3.81 23.81
CA ALA A 220 -8.38 3.85 25.01
C ALA A 220 -8.45 5.20 25.76
N THR A 221 -8.55 6.31 25.02
CA THR A 221 -8.80 7.63 25.63
C THR A 221 -10.16 7.68 26.33
N ALA A 222 -11.19 7.03 25.79
CA ALA A 222 -12.49 6.96 26.46
C ALA A 222 -12.42 6.16 27.77
N LEU A 223 -11.57 5.13 27.86
CA LEU A 223 -11.38 4.35 29.08
C LEU A 223 -10.57 5.13 30.14
N TRP A 224 -9.49 5.81 29.76
CA TRP A 224 -8.50 6.30 30.72
C TRP A 224 -8.32 7.83 30.75
N GLY A 225 -8.99 8.56 29.84
CA GLY A 225 -8.90 10.01 29.74
C GLY A 225 -7.64 10.55 29.06
N GLN A 226 -6.71 9.68 28.64
CA GLN A 226 -5.47 10.05 27.96
C GLN A 226 -5.24 9.15 26.73
N ALA A 227 -4.69 9.72 25.65
CA ALA A 227 -4.37 8.96 24.45
C ALA A 227 -3.09 8.14 24.64
N PRO A 228 -3.12 6.81 24.48
CA PRO A 228 -1.92 6.00 24.63
C PRO A 228 -0.95 6.21 23.46
N ALA A 229 0.34 6.07 23.74
CA ALA A 229 1.35 5.97 22.70
C ALA A 229 1.29 4.56 22.08
N LEU A 230 0.67 4.45 20.90
CA LEU A 230 0.60 3.21 20.12
C LEU A 230 1.62 3.25 18.98
N ARG A 231 2.29 2.11 18.73
CA ARG A 231 3.21 1.93 17.60
C ARG A 231 3.03 0.55 16.98
N ALA A 232 3.11 0.46 15.66
CA ALA A 232 3.15 -0.83 14.98
C ALA A 232 4.47 -1.55 15.32
N LEU A 233 4.40 -2.87 15.51
CA LEU A 233 5.56 -3.75 15.48
C LEU A 233 5.96 -3.94 14.02
N GLU A 234 7.00 -3.23 13.57
CA GLU A 234 7.62 -3.46 12.28
C GLU A 234 8.47 -4.73 12.36
N GLY A 235 8.17 -5.74 11.52
CA GLY A 235 9.01 -6.92 11.43
C GLY A 235 10.13 -6.70 10.42
N THR A 236 11.35 -7.06 10.82
CA THR A 236 12.49 -7.21 9.92
C THR A 236 12.78 -8.71 9.77
N GLY A 237 12.56 -9.29 8.59
CA GLY A 237 12.90 -10.69 8.28
C GLY A 237 11.88 -11.76 8.74
N LEU A 238 12.37 -13.00 8.89
CA LEU A 238 11.65 -14.29 8.99
C LEU A 238 10.64 -14.46 10.15
N ALA A 239 10.48 -13.49 11.06
CA ALA A 239 9.50 -13.60 12.15
C ALA A 239 8.90 -12.23 12.53
N LEU A 240 7.63 -12.02 12.18
CA LEU A 240 6.85 -10.84 12.55
C LEU A 240 6.29 -10.99 13.97
N PRO A 241 6.41 -9.98 14.84
CA PRO A 241 5.77 -9.99 16.16
C PRO A 241 4.24 -10.10 16.07
N ARG A 242 3.64 -11.04 16.80
CA ARG A 242 2.21 -11.40 16.77
C ARG A 242 1.44 -11.02 18.02
N ARG A 243 2.12 -10.62 19.09
CA ARG A 243 1.50 -10.15 20.34
C ARG A 243 1.78 -8.69 20.57
N THR A 244 0.87 -8.06 21.28
CA THR A 244 1.09 -6.73 21.82
C THR A 244 2.23 -6.81 22.83
N SER A 245 3.03 -5.75 22.91
CA SER A 245 4.16 -5.66 23.83
C SER A 245 4.18 -4.28 24.46
N ILE A 246 4.55 -4.20 25.73
CA ILE A 246 4.64 -2.94 26.47
C ILE A 246 6.11 -2.65 26.75
N ALA A 247 6.62 -1.53 26.24
CA ALA A 247 8.01 -1.11 26.47
C ALA A 247 8.12 0.41 26.54
N GLY A 248 8.73 0.93 27.61
CA GLY A 248 9.01 2.36 27.76
C GLY A 248 7.77 3.26 27.72
N GLY A 249 6.64 2.80 28.26
CA GLY A 249 5.36 3.53 28.22
C GLY A 249 4.68 3.55 26.85
N ILE A 250 5.17 2.76 25.89
CA ILE A 250 4.59 2.60 24.55
C ILE A 250 3.99 1.21 24.42
N VAL A 251 2.77 1.14 23.89
CA VAL A 251 2.14 -0.11 23.49
C VAL A 251 2.52 -0.37 22.03
N ARG A 252 3.28 -1.43 21.82
CA ARG A 252 3.67 -1.91 20.49
C ARG A 252 2.68 -3.00 20.06
N VAL A 253 2.05 -2.80 18.91
CA VAL A 253 0.91 -3.61 18.46
C VAL A 253 1.28 -4.32 17.16
N PRO A 254 0.93 -5.61 16.98
CA PRO A 254 1.12 -6.30 15.71
C PRO A 254 0.50 -5.53 14.55
N ALA A 255 1.24 -5.42 13.43
CA ALA A 255 0.72 -4.74 12.25
C ALA A 255 -0.55 -5.42 11.71
N VAL A 256 -0.67 -6.74 11.89
CA VAL A 256 -1.83 -7.57 11.52
C VAL A 256 -1.92 -8.75 12.50
N TYR A 257 -3.12 -9.08 12.97
CA TYR A 257 -3.39 -10.36 13.63
C TYR A 257 -3.67 -11.45 12.58
N ARG A 258 -2.63 -12.17 12.17
CA ARG A 258 -2.74 -13.24 11.16
C ARG A 258 -3.64 -14.39 11.63
N GLY A 259 -4.38 -14.98 10.69
CA GLY A 259 -5.32 -16.07 10.98
C GLY A 259 -6.69 -15.61 11.48
N PHE A 260 -6.91 -14.30 11.62
CA PHE A 260 -8.20 -13.73 12.00
C PHE A 260 -8.84 -12.99 10.82
N ALA A 261 -10.09 -13.33 10.52
CA ALA A 261 -10.93 -12.55 9.60
C ALA A 261 -11.17 -11.13 10.14
N ALA A 262 -11.54 -10.20 9.26
CA ALA A 262 -11.70 -8.79 9.60
C ALA A 262 -12.65 -8.53 10.79
N GLU A 263 -13.74 -9.29 10.85
CA GLU A 263 -14.78 -9.22 11.89
C GLU A 263 -14.25 -9.64 13.26
N ALA A 264 -13.31 -10.58 13.30
CA ALA A 264 -12.68 -11.07 14.53
C ALA A 264 -11.43 -10.26 14.93
N ALA A 265 -10.69 -9.74 13.94
CA ALA A 265 -9.47 -8.96 14.16
C ALA A 265 -9.75 -7.61 14.84
N ARG A 266 -10.81 -6.89 14.46
CA ARG A 266 -11.15 -5.58 15.06
C ARG A 266 -11.45 -5.69 16.58
N PRO A 267 -12.29 -6.63 17.05
CA PRO A 267 -12.46 -6.89 18.47
C PRO A 267 -11.15 -7.31 19.14
N LEU A 268 -10.30 -8.09 18.48
CA LEU A 268 -9.02 -8.54 19.04
C LEU A 268 -8.06 -7.37 19.29
N PHE A 269 -7.93 -6.45 18.33
CA PHE A 269 -7.18 -5.21 18.55
C PHE A 269 -7.73 -4.42 19.75
N ARG A 270 -9.05 -4.30 19.88
CA ARG A 270 -9.66 -3.61 21.04
C ARG A 270 -9.38 -4.34 22.34
N ALA A 271 -9.49 -5.67 22.38
CA ALA A 271 -9.22 -6.50 23.54
C ALA A 271 -7.77 -6.36 24.00
N ALA A 272 -6.82 -6.37 23.06
CA ALA A 272 -5.40 -6.23 23.34
C ALA A 272 -5.04 -4.83 23.84
N ILE A 273 -5.59 -3.77 23.23
CA ILE A 273 -5.38 -2.40 23.70
C ILE A 273 -6.03 -2.16 25.07
N ALA A 274 -7.22 -2.70 25.32
CA ALA A 274 -7.85 -2.61 26.64
C ALA A 274 -6.98 -3.28 27.71
N HIS A 275 -6.40 -4.44 27.41
CA HIS A 275 -5.52 -5.17 28.32
C HIS A 275 -4.20 -4.39 28.56
N ALA A 276 -3.51 -4.01 27.49
CA ALA A 276 -2.23 -3.32 27.61
C ALA A 276 -2.35 -1.96 28.33
N THR A 277 -3.46 -1.23 28.11
CA THR A 277 -3.70 0.04 28.81
C THR A 277 -4.22 -0.16 30.24
N ALA A 278 -4.79 -1.31 30.58
CA ALA A 278 -5.09 -1.66 31.97
C ALA A 278 -3.81 -1.83 32.79
N HIS A 279 -2.72 -2.35 32.20
CA HIS A 279 -1.39 -2.35 32.84
C HIS A 279 -0.89 -0.94 33.14
N PHE A 280 -1.14 0.05 32.29
CA PHE A 280 -0.80 1.44 32.61
C PHE A 280 -1.64 2.03 33.74
N ALA A 281 -2.90 1.64 33.84
CA ALA A 281 -3.82 2.17 34.85
C ALA A 281 -3.67 1.49 36.22
N PHE A 282 -3.34 0.20 36.25
CA PHE A 282 -3.41 -0.64 37.45
C PHE A 282 -2.17 -1.50 37.70
N GLY A 283 -1.24 -1.57 36.75
CA GLY A 283 -0.04 -2.39 36.85
C GLY A 283 0.90 -1.95 37.96
N ALA A 284 1.77 -2.87 38.36
CA ALA A 284 2.80 -2.64 39.36
C ALA A 284 3.95 -1.74 38.84
N VAL A 285 4.80 -1.28 39.77
CA VAL A 285 6.21 -1.05 39.44
C VAL A 285 6.79 -2.39 38.97
N ARG A 286 7.58 -2.39 37.88
CA ARG A 286 8.14 -3.59 37.26
C ARG A 286 8.72 -4.54 38.32
N PHE A 287 8.40 -5.82 38.22
CA PHE A 287 8.88 -6.85 39.14
C PHE A 287 10.34 -7.19 38.83
N PRO A 288 11.24 -7.23 39.83
CA PRO A 288 12.59 -7.71 39.61
C PRO A 288 12.56 -9.20 39.24
N ALA A 289 13.08 -9.56 38.07
CA ALA A 289 13.16 -10.94 37.62
C ALA A 289 14.03 -11.76 38.58
N GLY A 290 15.24 -11.26 38.87
CA GLY A 290 16.19 -11.90 39.79
C GLY A 290 16.39 -13.38 39.48
N SER A 291 16.33 -14.23 40.51
CA SER A 291 16.54 -15.68 40.38
C SER A 291 15.28 -16.47 39.99
N LEU A 292 14.21 -15.82 39.48
CA LEU A 292 12.99 -16.54 39.11
C LEU A 292 13.21 -17.39 37.86
N LYS A 293 12.69 -18.62 37.91
CA LYS A 293 12.72 -19.54 36.78
C LYS A 293 11.69 -19.15 35.71
N PRO A 294 11.86 -19.53 34.43
CA PRO A 294 10.92 -19.24 33.36
C PRO A 294 9.45 -19.53 33.67
N LEU A 295 9.16 -20.69 34.28
CA LEU A 295 7.80 -21.06 34.69
C LEU A 295 7.22 -20.11 35.75
N GLN A 296 8.05 -19.64 36.70
CA GLN A 296 7.61 -18.69 37.72
C GLN A 296 7.33 -17.32 37.11
N ILE A 297 8.16 -16.87 36.15
CA ILE A 297 7.93 -15.65 35.38
C ILE A 297 6.57 -15.75 34.68
N ALA A 298 6.32 -16.83 33.93
CA ALA A 298 5.04 -17.04 33.23
C ALA A 298 3.82 -17.04 34.18
N LEU A 299 3.94 -17.65 35.36
CA LEU A 299 2.85 -17.68 36.34
C LEU A 299 2.60 -16.34 37.01
N VAL A 300 3.65 -15.60 37.35
CA VAL A 300 3.51 -14.25 37.92
C VAL A 300 2.89 -13.31 36.89
N THR A 301 3.31 -13.38 35.62
CA THR A 301 2.67 -12.65 34.52
C THR A 301 1.19 -13.00 34.41
N LEU A 302 0.83 -14.29 34.39
CA LEU A 302 -0.56 -14.73 34.26
C LEU A 302 -1.46 -14.19 35.37
N VAL A 303 -0.97 -14.20 36.62
CA VAL A 303 -1.72 -13.69 37.76
C VAL A 303 -1.81 -12.17 37.71
N GLU A 304 -0.75 -11.48 37.29
CA GLU A 304 -0.76 -10.02 37.11
C GLU A 304 -1.78 -9.60 36.04
N ASP A 305 -1.81 -10.29 34.91
CA ASP A 305 -2.80 -10.07 33.85
C ASP A 305 -4.23 -10.23 34.39
N ALA A 306 -4.49 -11.30 35.14
CA ALA A 306 -5.80 -11.51 35.75
C ALA A 306 -6.16 -10.42 36.78
N ARG A 307 -5.16 -9.89 37.52
CA ARG A 307 -5.34 -8.82 38.51
C ARG A 307 -5.72 -7.50 37.83
N VAL A 308 -4.97 -7.07 36.82
CA VAL A 308 -5.26 -5.82 36.10
C VAL A 308 -6.57 -5.91 35.33
N GLU A 309 -6.90 -7.07 34.76
CA GLU A 309 -8.19 -7.32 34.11
C GLU A 309 -9.34 -7.27 35.11
N ALA A 310 -9.19 -7.85 36.31
CA ALA A 310 -10.21 -7.80 37.35
C ALA A 310 -10.45 -6.35 37.84
N LEU A 311 -9.40 -5.56 38.04
CA LEU A 311 -9.51 -4.14 38.39
C LEU A 311 -10.17 -3.32 37.25
N ALA A 312 -9.79 -3.60 36.01
CA ALA A 312 -10.40 -2.97 34.84
C ALA A 312 -11.88 -3.31 34.70
N MET A 313 -12.28 -4.56 34.92
CA MET A 313 -13.70 -4.97 34.91
C MET A 313 -14.49 -4.41 36.09
N ARG A 314 -13.87 -4.18 37.25
CA ARG A 314 -14.52 -3.47 38.38
C ARG A 314 -14.87 -2.04 38.00
N ARG A 315 -13.98 -1.34 37.28
CA ARG A 315 -14.21 0.03 36.81
C ARG A 315 -15.13 0.08 35.58
N PHE A 316 -14.97 -0.86 34.66
CA PHE A 316 -15.66 -0.94 33.38
C PHE A 316 -16.21 -2.35 33.15
N PRO A 317 -17.40 -2.68 33.70
CA PRO A 317 -17.97 -4.03 33.61
C PRO A 317 -18.14 -4.56 32.17
N GLY A 318 -18.33 -3.65 31.20
CA GLY A 318 -18.43 -3.99 29.78
C GLY A 318 -17.17 -4.65 29.19
N LEU A 319 -15.99 -4.50 29.81
CA LEU A 319 -14.76 -5.16 29.35
C LEU A 319 -14.83 -6.69 29.49
N ARG A 320 -15.71 -7.22 30.36
CA ARG A 320 -15.95 -8.66 30.45
C ARG A 320 -16.43 -9.23 29.12
N ALA A 321 -17.35 -8.55 28.45
CA ALA A 321 -17.89 -8.99 27.15
C ALA A 321 -16.84 -8.94 26.03
N LEU A 322 -15.83 -8.07 26.16
CA LEU A 322 -14.73 -7.95 25.21
C LEU A 322 -13.71 -9.09 25.36
N TRP A 323 -13.38 -9.49 26.58
CA TRP A 323 -12.35 -10.50 26.85
C TRP A 323 -12.88 -11.94 26.92
N ALA A 324 -14.12 -12.14 27.37
CA ALA A 324 -14.69 -13.47 27.58
C ALA A 324 -14.62 -14.42 26.37
N PRO A 325 -14.84 -13.97 25.12
CA PRO A 325 -14.79 -14.86 23.95
C PRO A 325 -13.44 -15.55 23.72
N TYR A 326 -12.35 -14.99 24.25
CA TYR A 326 -11.00 -15.52 24.06
C TYR A 326 -10.60 -16.57 25.11
N HIS A 327 -11.36 -16.72 26.20
CA HIS A 327 -11.10 -17.73 27.23
C HIS A 327 -11.73 -19.08 26.85
N THR A 328 -11.07 -19.83 25.97
CA THR A 328 -11.64 -21.05 25.35
C THR A 328 -11.26 -22.37 26.05
N ALA A 329 -10.30 -22.36 26.99
CA ALA A 329 -9.78 -23.57 27.63
C ALA A 329 -10.86 -24.41 28.32
N GLY A 330 -10.98 -25.69 27.98
CA GLY A 330 -11.92 -26.63 28.64
C GLY A 330 -11.40 -27.16 29.99
N PRO A 331 -12.28 -27.68 30.87
CA PRO A 331 -11.91 -28.15 32.22
C PRO A 331 -11.16 -29.48 32.25
N SER A 332 -10.92 -30.07 31.08
CA SER A 332 -10.26 -31.34 30.85
C SER A 332 -9.26 -31.21 29.72
N GLY A 333 -8.18 -32.00 29.75
CA GLY A 333 -7.14 -31.98 28.73
C GLY A 333 -5.84 -32.55 29.25
N ALA A 334 -4.79 -32.47 28.43
CA ALA A 334 -3.46 -32.90 28.81
C ALA A 334 -2.94 -32.09 30.02
N THR A 335 -2.20 -32.75 30.90
CA THR A 335 -1.57 -32.12 32.09
C THR A 335 -0.21 -31.53 31.73
N THR A 336 -0.17 -30.65 30.73
CA THR A 336 1.03 -29.91 30.35
C THR A 336 0.98 -28.49 30.92
N ALA A 337 2.13 -27.86 31.12
CA ALA A 337 2.18 -26.52 31.68
C ALA A 337 1.35 -25.50 30.85
N PRO A 338 1.46 -25.40 29.51
CA PRO A 338 0.66 -24.45 28.74
C PRO A 338 -0.85 -24.65 28.90
N VAL A 339 -1.32 -25.91 28.89
CA VAL A 339 -2.75 -26.23 29.07
C VAL A 339 -3.24 -25.86 30.47
N LEU A 340 -2.47 -26.17 31.51
CA LEU A 340 -2.81 -25.80 32.88
C LEU A 340 -2.80 -24.29 33.11
N LEU A 341 -1.87 -23.56 32.48
CA LEU A 341 -1.84 -22.10 32.55
C LEU A 341 -3.07 -21.50 31.83
N ALA A 342 -3.44 -21.97 30.64
CA ALA A 342 -4.64 -21.48 29.95
C ALA A 342 -5.93 -21.76 30.75
N ARG A 343 -6.04 -22.94 31.38
CA ARG A 343 -7.15 -23.29 32.29
C ARG A 343 -7.18 -22.40 33.53
N LEU A 344 -6.02 -22.14 34.14
CA LEU A 344 -5.90 -21.21 35.25
C LEU A 344 -6.33 -19.80 34.82
N ALA A 345 -5.85 -19.29 33.68
CA ALA A 345 -6.24 -17.98 33.17
C ALA A 345 -7.77 -17.84 33.05
N ARG A 346 -8.45 -18.85 32.51
CA ARG A 346 -9.92 -18.89 32.46
C ARG A 346 -10.55 -18.97 33.84
N ALA A 347 -10.03 -19.79 34.75
CA ALA A 347 -10.54 -19.92 36.12
C ALA A 347 -10.41 -18.62 36.93
N LEU A 348 -9.38 -17.81 36.68
CA LEU A 348 -9.23 -16.49 37.33
C LEU A 348 -10.18 -15.43 36.74
N PHE A 349 -10.54 -15.57 35.46
CA PHE A 349 -11.40 -14.65 34.72
C PHE A 349 -12.90 -14.93 34.88
N ASP A 350 -13.31 -16.20 34.84
CA ASP A 350 -14.70 -16.63 34.79
C ASP A 350 -15.14 -17.34 36.08
N PRO A 351 -15.99 -16.71 36.93
CA PRO A 351 -16.49 -17.32 38.15
C PRO A 351 -17.28 -18.61 37.92
N ASP A 352 -17.93 -18.75 36.77
CA ASP A 352 -18.77 -19.90 36.44
C ASP A 352 -17.96 -21.08 35.87
N TYR A 353 -16.67 -20.88 35.61
CA TYR A 353 -15.79 -21.94 35.13
C TYR A 353 -15.37 -22.89 36.26
N GLY A 354 -15.93 -24.10 36.25
CA GLY A 354 -15.54 -25.19 37.13
C GLY A 354 -14.42 -26.05 36.53
N ASP A 355 -13.37 -26.32 37.30
CA ASP A 355 -12.24 -27.16 36.91
C ASP A 355 -11.88 -28.11 38.07
N GLY A 356 -11.65 -29.39 37.79
CA GLY A 356 -11.36 -30.41 38.80
C GLY A 356 -9.88 -30.61 39.14
N HIS A 357 -8.96 -29.97 38.43
CA HIS A 357 -7.53 -30.17 38.62
C HIS A 357 -7.00 -29.35 39.81
N GLY A 358 -6.36 -30.02 40.77
CA GLY A 358 -5.95 -29.40 42.05
C GLY A 358 -5.12 -28.11 41.92
N PHE A 359 -4.24 -28.04 40.91
CA PHE A 359 -3.48 -26.80 40.61
C PHE A 359 -4.39 -25.61 40.25
N VAL A 360 -5.40 -25.83 39.39
CA VAL A 360 -6.31 -24.78 38.93
C VAL A 360 -7.23 -24.34 40.07
N VAL A 361 -7.76 -25.31 40.82
CA VAL A 361 -8.58 -25.06 42.02
C VAL A 361 -7.82 -24.24 43.06
N LYS A 362 -6.57 -24.61 43.34
CA LYS A 362 -5.70 -23.88 44.28
C LYS A 362 -5.40 -22.47 43.79
N GLY A 363 -5.04 -22.30 42.51
CA GLY A 363 -4.77 -20.98 41.93
C GLY A 363 -5.97 -20.04 42.02
N ARG A 364 -7.17 -20.54 41.69
CA ARG A 364 -8.42 -19.80 41.86
C ARG A 364 -8.67 -19.43 43.32
N ALA A 365 -8.53 -20.37 44.25
CA ALA A 365 -8.73 -20.11 45.68
C ALA A 365 -7.75 -19.06 46.24
N LEU A 366 -6.48 -19.12 45.85
CA LEU A 366 -5.46 -18.13 46.24
C LEU A 366 -5.81 -16.72 45.73
N PHE A 367 -6.30 -16.62 44.49
CA PHE A 367 -6.69 -15.34 43.90
C PHE A 367 -8.00 -14.81 44.48
N ASP A 368 -8.99 -15.69 44.69
CA ASP A 368 -10.28 -15.35 45.30
C ASP A 368 -10.12 -14.84 46.75
N ALA A 369 -9.15 -15.37 47.50
CA ALA A 369 -8.81 -14.89 48.84
C ALA A 369 -8.30 -13.44 48.87
N GLU A 370 -7.78 -12.94 47.74
CA GLU A 370 -7.20 -11.59 47.62
C GLU A 370 -8.11 -10.60 46.88
N ARG A 371 -9.39 -10.95 46.64
CA ARG A 371 -10.33 -10.11 45.87
C ARG A 371 -10.46 -8.69 46.41
N GLU A 372 -10.38 -8.49 47.72
CA GLU A 372 -10.47 -7.16 48.33
C GLU A 372 -9.13 -6.41 48.34
N ASN A 373 -8.02 -7.10 48.05
CA ASN A 373 -6.66 -6.56 48.10
C ASN A 373 -5.99 -6.45 46.72
N LEU A 374 -6.74 -6.56 45.62
CA LEU A 374 -6.18 -6.57 44.25
C LEU A 374 -5.41 -5.30 43.88
N ALA A 375 -5.52 -4.21 44.64
CA ALA A 375 -4.72 -3.00 44.46
C ALA A 375 -3.24 -3.21 44.81
N ASP A 376 -2.92 -4.17 45.69
CA ASP A 376 -1.54 -4.56 45.98
C ASP A 376 -1.04 -5.54 44.91
N ALA A 377 -0.09 -5.10 44.09
CA ALA A 377 0.47 -5.95 43.04
C ALA A 377 1.44 -7.03 43.56
N SER A 378 1.88 -6.96 44.82
CA SER A 378 2.75 -7.98 45.41
C SER A 378 2.10 -9.37 45.45
N ILE A 379 0.76 -9.42 45.43
CA ILE A 379 -0.01 -10.66 45.39
C ILE A 379 0.30 -11.49 44.14
N SER A 380 0.56 -10.86 43.00
CA SER A 380 0.87 -11.55 41.74
C SER A 380 2.15 -12.37 41.88
N ARG A 381 3.18 -11.79 42.49
CA ARG A 381 4.45 -12.47 42.77
C ARG A 381 4.28 -13.60 43.80
N ARG A 382 3.53 -13.35 44.88
CA ARG A 382 3.28 -14.35 45.94
C ARG A 382 2.52 -15.57 45.39
N ILE A 383 1.40 -15.34 44.69
CA ILE A 383 0.56 -16.40 44.13
C ILE A 383 1.34 -17.16 43.05
N GLY A 384 1.97 -16.45 42.10
CA GLY A 384 2.76 -17.08 41.04
C GLY A 384 3.94 -17.90 41.56
N GLY A 385 4.60 -17.45 42.63
CA GLY A 385 5.65 -18.21 43.32
C GLY A 385 5.14 -19.51 43.96
N LEU A 386 4.01 -19.46 44.67
CA LEU A 386 3.38 -20.64 45.27
C LEU A 386 2.98 -21.67 44.19
N LEU A 387 2.34 -21.21 43.13
CA LEU A 387 1.91 -22.05 42.01
C LEU A 387 3.11 -22.64 41.23
N GLY A 388 4.20 -21.88 41.09
CA GLY A 388 5.42 -22.35 40.45
C GLY A 388 6.10 -23.48 41.21
N ASN A 389 6.06 -23.41 42.55
CA ASN A 389 6.57 -24.49 43.41
C ASN A 389 5.72 -25.77 43.25
N ASP A 390 4.40 -25.65 43.18
CA ASP A 390 3.51 -26.80 42.99
C ASP A 390 3.77 -27.52 41.66
N LEU A 391 3.84 -26.78 40.54
CA LEU A 391 4.14 -27.39 39.24
C LEU A 391 5.53 -28.03 39.20
N GLY A 392 6.50 -27.42 39.90
CA GLY A 392 7.83 -28.00 40.09
C GLY A 392 7.78 -29.33 40.84
N GLN A 393 6.99 -29.42 41.91
CA GLN A 393 6.79 -30.66 42.68
C GLN A 393 6.05 -31.73 41.88
N MET A 394 5.10 -31.34 41.03
CA MET A 394 4.42 -32.23 40.08
C MET A 394 5.35 -32.72 38.95
N ARG A 395 6.57 -32.18 38.83
CA ARG A 395 7.56 -32.49 37.77
C ARG A 395 7.01 -32.25 36.36
N ILE A 396 6.13 -31.28 36.20
CA ILE A 396 5.59 -30.89 34.89
C ILE A 396 6.67 -30.09 34.15
N GLN A 397 7.06 -30.57 32.97
CA GLN A 397 8.05 -29.90 32.13
C GLN A 397 7.45 -28.60 31.54
N PHE A 398 8.25 -27.54 31.57
CA PHE A 398 7.94 -26.26 30.96
C PHE A 398 9.03 -25.93 29.94
N ASN A 399 8.63 -25.73 28.69
CA ASN A 399 9.52 -25.30 27.62
C ASN A 399 9.25 -23.84 27.28
N ALA A 400 10.17 -22.96 27.66
CA ALA A 400 10.09 -21.52 27.41
C ALA A 400 9.98 -21.20 25.91
N LYS A 401 10.66 -21.96 25.04
CA LYS A 401 10.72 -21.73 23.59
C LYS A 401 9.41 -22.01 22.85
N SER A 402 8.54 -22.82 23.45
CA SER A 402 7.23 -23.17 22.88
C SER A 402 6.08 -22.59 23.67
N TYR A 403 6.36 -21.77 24.68
CA TYR A 403 5.31 -21.20 25.52
C TYR A 403 4.66 -20.00 24.83
N VAL A 404 3.33 -20.01 24.79
CA VAL A 404 2.51 -18.94 24.23
C VAL A 404 1.55 -18.48 25.32
N VAL A 405 1.49 -17.18 25.54
CA VAL A 405 0.60 -16.57 26.55
C VAL A 405 -0.85 -16.69 26.10
N GLU A 406 -1.73 -17.25 26.91
CA GLU A 406 -3.17 -17.28 26.62
C GLU A 406 -3.94 -16.43 27.66
N PRO A 407 -5.04 -15.75 27.26
CA PRO A 407 -5.59 -15.70 25.90
C PRO A 407 -4.81 -14.85 24.88
N VAL A 408 -5.10 -15.03 23.58
CA VAL A 408 -4.44 -14.33 22.45
C VAL A 408 -4.37 -12.80 22.54
N TYR A 409 -5.30 -12.14 23.24
CA TYR A 409 -5.29 -10.68 23.36
C TYR A 409 -4.26 -10.15 24.38
N ARG A 410 -3.76 -10.99 25.29
CA ARG A 410 -2.77 -10.58 26.30
C ARG A 410 -1.43 -10.27 25.65
N ASP A 411 -0.69 -9.34 26.27
CA ASP A 411 0.63 -8.97 25.79
C ASP A 411 1.68 -10.07 26.05
N ASP A 412 2.92 -9.84 25.63
CA ASP A 412 4.02 -10.77 25.83
C ASP A 412 4.49 -10.87 27.30
N GLY A 413 4.02 -9.97 28.17
CA GLY A 413 4.40 -9.86 29.58
C GLY A 413 5.72 -9.15 29.79
N TYR A 414 6.42 -8.68 28.76
CA TYR A 414 7.76 -8.09 28.91
C TYR A 414 7.71 -6.81 29.76
N GLY A 415 6.65 -6.01 29.60
CA GLY A 415 6.53 -4.69 30.21
C GLY A 415 6.42 -4.69 31.73
N ILE A 416 6.06 -5.82 32.36
CA ILE A 416 5.90 -5.91 33.82
C ILE A 416 7.18 -6.37 34.53
N TRP A 417 8.22 -6.79 33.80
CA TRP A 417 9.45 -7.33 34.39
C TRP A 417 10.60 -6.35 34.28
N ASP A 418 11.38 -6.22 35.35
CA ASP A 418 12.68 -5.58 35.38
C ASP A 418 13.77 -6.65 35.36
N PHE A 419 14.63 -6.59 34.35
CA PHE A 419 15.67 -7.58 34.07
C PHE A 419 17.07 -7.11 34.53
N GLY A 420 17.17 -5.93 35.15
CA GLY A 420 18.46 -5.32 35.49
C GLY A 420 19.17 -4.71 34.27
N GLU A 421 20.40 -4.23 34.49
CA GLU A 421 21.28 -3.75 33.41
C GLU A 421 21.77 -4.93 32.55
N ASP A 422 22.11 -4.66 31.28
CA ASP A 422 22.49 -5.66 30.27
C ASP A 422 23.58 -6.62 30.77
N GLY A 423 23.18 -7.80 31.27
CA GLY A 423 24.09 -8.83 31.81
C GLY A 423 23.56 -9.62 33.01
N GLU A 424 22.55 -9.11 33.73
CA GLU A 424 21.98 -9.80 34.91
C GLU A 424 20.87 -10.81 34.59
N ALA A 425 20.21 -10.65 33.44
CA ALA A 425 19.12 -11.52 33.00
C ALA A 425 19.65 -12.83 32.40
N ALA A 426 19.13 -13.97 32.86
CA ALA A 426 19.46 -15.25 32.25
C ALA A 426 18.86 -15.34 30.83
N PRO A 427 19.59 -15.84 29.82
CA PRO A 427 19.07 -15.96 28.43
C PRO A 427 17.72 -16.66 28.35
N GLU A 428 17.51 -17.71 29.15
CA GLU A 428 16.26 -18.48 29.24
C GLU A 428 15.05 -17.64 29.70
N GLN A 429 15.27 -16.57 30.47
CA GLN A 429 14.21 -15.64 30.87
C GLN A 429 13.79 -14.75 29.70
N LEU A 430 14.75 -14.27 28.90
CA LEU A 430 14.49 -13.44 27.73
C LEU A 430 13.86 -14.23 26.58
N GLU A 431 14.19 -15.51 26.44
CA GLU A 431 13.64 -16.40 25.40
C GLU A 431 12.10 -16.47 25.43
N ILE A 432 11.49 -16.44 26.61
CA ILE A 432 10.02 -16.46 26.78
C ILE A 432 9.35 -15.33 25.99
N PHE A 433 9.92 -14.13 26.04
CA PHE A 433 9.35 -12.94 25.43
C PHE A 433 9.63 -12.87 23.93
N VAL A 434 10.83 -13.30 23.52
CA VAL A 434 11.23 -13.35 22.11
C VAL A 434 10.36 -14.32 21.31
N ASP A 435 9.98 -15.47 21.90
CA ASP A 435 9.20 -16.50 21.20
C ASP A 435 7.68 -16.32 21.37
N ALA A 436 7.20 -15.79 22.50
CA ALA A 436 5.81 -15.34 22.65
C ALA A 436 5.45 -14.29 21.58
N ALA A 437 6.42 -13.48 21.16
CA ALA A 437 6.25 -12.56 20.04
C ALA A 437 6.12 -13.28 18.68
N LYS A 438 6.60 -14.51 18.46
CA LYS A 438 6.80 -15.05 17.09
C LYS A 438 5.75 -16.05 16.57
N ARG A 439 5.12 -16.89 17.41
CA ARG A 439 4.39 -18.10 16.94
C ARG A 439 2.86 -18.07 17.08
N ILE A 440 2.16 -18.08 15.94
CA ILE A 440 0.73 -18.51 15.78
C ILE A 440 0.52 -19.30 14.45
N GLU A 441 1.54 -19.60 13.63
CA GLU A 441 1.30 -20.17 12.26
C GLU A 441 1.40 -21.68 12.10
N GLU A 442 1.81 -22.47 13.10
CA GLU A 442 2.11 -23.89 12.87
C GLU A 442 1.02 -24.83 13.42
N GLU A 443 -0.17 -24.81 12.81
CA GLU A 443 -1.06 -25.98 12.80
C GLU A 443 -1.63 -26.23 11.40
N ARG A 444 -0.76 -26.51 10.42
CA ARG A 444 -1.06 -27.38 9.27
C ARG A 444 0.19 -28.20 8.93
N PRO A 445 0.09 -29.54 8.77
CA PRO A 445 1.22 -30.38 8.42
C PRO A 445 1.35 -30.45 6.89
N GLU A 446 2.47 -29.97 6.33
CA GLU A 446 2.89 -30.32 4.96
C GLU A 446 4.41 -30.58 5.02
N GLU A 447 4.81 -31.84 4.95
CA GLU A 447 5.11 -32.58 3.72
C GLU A 447 6.38 -32.06 3.04
N THR A 448 7.47 -32.76 3.37
CA THR A 448 8.79 -32.67 2.76
C THR A 448 8.72 -33.03 1.28
N GLU A 449 9.16 -32.13 0.40
CA GLU A 449 9.67 -32.51 -0.92
C GLU A 449 10.90 -31.68 -1.32
N PRO A 450 11.79 -32.25 -2.16
CA PRO A 450 13.21 -32.01 -2.10
C PRO A 450 13.77 -31.14 -3.24
N ASP A 451 14.87 -30.48 -2.89
CA ASP A 451 16.09 -30.22 -3.67
C ASP A 451 15.98 -30.09 -5.20
N ARG A 452 16.16 -28.86 -5.70
CA ARG A 452 16.49 -28.59 -7.11
C ARG A 452 17.64 -27.59 -7.19
N ARG A 453 18.83 -28.19 -7.30
CA ARG A 453 20.08 -27.74 -7.92
C ARG A 453 20.10 -26.39 -8.64
N ASP A 454 21.12 -25.64 -8.26
CA ASP A 454 21.70 -24.47 -8.90
C ASP A 454 22.03 -24.68 -10.38
N GLY A 455 21.69 -23.68 -11.20
CA GLY A 455 22.24 -23.48 -12.54
C GLY A 455 22.75 -22.03 -12.63
N GLU A 456 24.06 -21.88 -12.81
CA GLU A 456 24.71 -20.58 -13.04
C GLU A 456 24.32 -19.98 -14.41
N PRO A 457 24.37 -18.65 -14.57
CA PRO A 457 23.95 -17.95 -15.79
C PRO A 457 25.08 -17.85 -16.82
N ASP A 458 24.78 -18.16 -18.09
CA ASP A 458 25.64 -17.87 -19.23
C ASP A 458 25.70 -16.36 -19.52
N GLU A 459 26.93 -15.85 -19.64
CA GLU A 459 27.27 -14.52 -20.12
C GLU A 459 27.00 -14.42 -21.64
N ALA A 460 26.16 -13.47 -22.05
CA ALA A 460 25.99 -13.11 -23.46
C ALA A 460 26.13 -11.60 -23.67
N GLU A 461 27.21 -11.28 -24.38
CA GLU A 461 27.69 -10.05 -24.99
C GLU A 461 26.72 -8.88 -25.24
N ALA A 462 27.24 -7.69 -24.94
CA ALA A 462 26.69 -6.38 -25.27
C ALA A 462 26.56 -6.17 -26.80
N GLY A 463 25.34 -6.27 -27.31
CA GLY A 463 25.01 -5.90 -28.69
C GLY A 463 24.81 -4.39 -28.85
N HIS A 464 25.70 -3.75 -29.62
CA HIS A 464 25.59 -2.38 -30.07
C HIS A 464 24.22 -2.09 -30.73
N ALA A 465 23.62 -0.95 -30.36
CA ALA A 465 22.37 -0.45 -30.91
C ALA A 465 22.40 -0.36 -32.45
N ARG A 466 21.52 -1.10 -33.12
CA ARG A 466 21.21 -0.87 -34.54
C ARG A 466 20.35 0.38 -34.68
N ALA A 467 20.81 1.31 -35.51
CA ALA A 467 20.04 2.46 -35.95
C ALA A 467 18.72 2.02 -36.58
N ALA A 468 17.60 2.63 -36.15
CA ALA A 468 16.30 2.43 -36.78
C ALA A 468 16.35 2.93 -38.24
N PRO A 469 15.74 2.21 -39.20
CA PRO A 469 15.67 2.67 -40.58
C PRO A 469 14.87 3.99 -40.68
N PRO A 470 15.21 4.86 -41.65
CA PRO A 470 14.58 6.17 -41.80
C PRO A 470 13.08 6.05 -42.11
N ASP A 471 12.28 6.68 -41.26
CA ASP A 471 10.86 7.00 -41.49
C ASP A 471 10.75 8.12 -42.55
N GLU A 472 9.59 8.26 -43.21
CA GLU A 472 9.25 9.27 -44.24
C GLU A 472 9.41 10.73 -43.77
N ARG A 473 9.71 10.93 -42.49
CA ARG A 473 9.89 12.20 -41.79
C ARG A 473 11.36 12.62 -41.64
N GLY A 474 12.30 11.90 -42.27
CA GLY A 474 13.74 12.20 -42.21
C GLY A 474 14.44 11.75 -40.93
N ILE A 475 15.76 11.95 -40.90
CA ILE A 475 16.67 11.46 -39.86
C ILE A 475 16.69 12.44 -38.69
N ALA A 476 16.35 11.98 -37.47
CA ALA A 476 16.48 12.81 -36.28
C ALA A 476 17.96 13.05 -35.94
N ILE A 477 18.41 14.31 -36.01
CA ILE A 477 19.82 14.68 -35.80
C ILE A 477 20.11 15.28 -34.42
N ALA A 478 19.09 15.84 -33.74
CA ALA A 478 19.23 16.38 -32.39
C ALA A 478 17.88 16.53 -31.69
N ARG A 479 17.90 16.58 -30.35
CA ARG A 479 16.76 16.99 -29.53
C ARG A 479 17.18 18.13 -28.60
N TYR A 480 16.27 19.08 -28.37
CA TYR A 480 16.50 20.26 -27.55
C TYR A 480 15.37 20.46 -26.53
N PRO A 481 15.68 21.06 -25.36
CA PRO A 481 14.66 21.53 -24.46
C PRO A 481 13.88 22.72 -25.06
N GLU A 482 12.58 22.81 -24.80
CA GLU A 482 11.77 23.97 -25.19
C GLU A 482 10.74 24.35 -24.11
N TRP A 483 10.45 25.65 -24.00
CA TRP A 483 9.54 26.21 -23.01
C TRP A 483 8.07 26.00 -23.38
N ASP A 484 7.34 25.26 -22.55
CA ASP A 484 5.89 25.07 -22.70
C ASP A 484 5.15 26.21 -21.99
N ARG A 485 4.67 27.19 -22.77
CA ARG A 485 3.92 28.34 -22.23
C ARG A 485 2.62 27.96 -21.52
N GLY A 486 1.98 26.85 -21.88
CA GLY A 486 0.75 26.39 -21.23
C GLY A 486 1.01 25.70 -19.89
N ALA A 487 2.16 25.04 -19.75
CA ALA A 487 2.56 24.34 -18.54
C ALA A 487 3.47 25.16 -17.61
N GLY A 488 4.05 26.28 -18.10
CA GLY A 488 4.94 27.15 -17.33
C GLY A 488 6.26 26.49 -16.93
N LEU A 489 6.75 25.53 -17.73
CA LEU A 489 7.99 24.79 -17.44
C LEU A 489 8.75 24.44 -18.72
N GLU A 490 10.07 24.30 -18.60
CA GLU A 490 10.98 23.88 -19.66
C GLU A 490 10.97 22.36 -19.82
N ARG A 491 10.72 21.86 -21.03
CA ARG A 491 10.57 20.44 -21.31
C ARG A 491 11.81 19.91 -21.99
N ALA A 492 12.55 19.02 -21.33
CA ALA A 492 13.72 18.36 -21.91
C ALA A 492 13.34 17.51 -23.13
N ASP A 493 14.17 17.51 -24.16
CA ASP A 493 14.03 16.73 -25.41
C ASP A 493 12.69 16.89 -26.16
N TRP A 494 11.99 18.01 -25.93
CA TRP A 494 10.67 18.29 -26.49
C TRP A 494 10.70 18.49 -28.00
N THR A 495 11.75 19.14 -28.50
CA THR A 495 11.87 19.52 -29.90
C THR A 495 12.91 18.63 -30.57
N THR A 496 12.51 17.91 -31.62
CA THR A 496 13.40 17.06 -32.41
C THR A 496 13.72 17.75 -33.72
N ILE A 497 15.01 18.02 -33.98
CA ILE A 497 15.47 18.47 -35.29
C ILE A 497 15.65 17.24 -36.18
N ARG A 498 15.06 17.29 -37.37
CA ARG A 498 15.17 16.23 -38.38
C ARG A 498 15.81 16.78 -39.64
N ASP A 499 16.78 16.04 -40.16
CA ASP A 499 17.36 16.25 -41.47
C ASP A 499 16.51 15.55 -42.52
N MET A 500 16.07 16.30 -43.53
CA MET A 500 15.25 15.81 -44.64
C MET A 500 15.85 16.27 -45.96
N ALA A 501 15.97 15.36 -46.92
CA ALA A 501 16.23 15.75 -48.30
C ALA A 501 15.01 16.56 -48.82
N PRO A 502 15.21 17.76 -49.38
CA PRO A 502 14.10 18.54 -49.90
C PRO A 502 13.44 17.80 -51.08
N ALA A 503 12.10 17.81 -51.12
CA ALA A 503 11.38 17.31 -52.28
C ALA A 503 11.73 18.17 -53.51
N ALA A 504 12.02 17.54 -54.65
CA ALA A 504 12.28 18.24 -55.90
C ALA A 504 11.03 19.06 -56.29
N GLY A 505 11.16 20.39 -56.25
CA GLY A 505 10.08 21.31 -56.65
C GLY A 505 9.94 21.41 -58.16
N ASP A 506 8.78 21.88 -58.64
CA ASP A 506 8.57 22.16 -60.07
C ASP A 506 9.46 23.33 -60.53
N PRO A 507 10.48 23.09 -61.38
CA PRO A 507 11.42 24.12 -61.81
C PRO A 507 10.73 25.24 -62.59
N ARG A 508 9.56 24.99 -63.18
CA ARG A 508 8.79 26.02 -63.92
C ARG A 508 8.36 27.17 -63.02
N ARG A 509 8.17 26.93 -61.72
CA ARG A 509 7.85 27.98 -60.75
C ARG A 509 9.03 28.92 -60.51
N LEU A 510 10.25 28.38 -60.50
CA LEU A 510 11.47 29.16 -60.41
C LEU A 510 11.72 29.92 -61.72
N GLU A 511 11.55 29.25 -62.87
CA GLU A 511 11.67 29.88 -64.18
C GLU A 511 10.70 31.05 -64.35
N ALA A 512 9.42 30.86 -64.00
CA ALA A 512 8.40 31.91 -64.06
C ALA A 512 8.66 33.06 -63.07
N ALA A 513 9.31 32.79 -61.94
CA ALA A 513 9.74 33.83 -61.00
C ALA A 513 10.95 34.61 -61.53
N LEU A 514 11.91 33.92 -62.16
CA LEU A 514 13.08 34.53 -62.81
C LEU A 514 12.70 35.32 -64.07
N ASP A 515 11.68 34.89 -64.81
CA ASP A 515 11.12 35.63 -65.96
C ASP A 515 10.49 36.96 -65.55
N ARG A 516 9.97 37.05 -64.31
CA ARG A 516 9.40 38.29 -63.76
C ARG A 516 10.47 39.26 -63.26
N GLU A 517 11.70 38.79 -63.04
CA GLU A 517 12.82 39.55 -62.47
C GLU A 517 14.08 39.41 -63.37
N PRO A 518 14.07 40.03 -64.57
CA PRO A 518 15.10 39.81 -65.59
C PRO A 518 16.51 40.23 -65.13
N ASP A 519 16.63 41.23 -64.25
CA ASP A 519 17.90 41.69 -63.70
C ASP A 519 18.55 40.64 -62.78
N VAL A 520 17.74 39.92 -61.99
CA VAL A 520 18.21 38.82 -61.12
C VAL A 520 18.64 37.64 -61.98
N ARG A 521 17.90 37.33 -63.04
CA ARG A 521 18.25 36.27 -63.98
C ARG A 521 19.57 36.54 -64.69
N ALA A 522 19.81 37.77 -65.13
CA ALA A 522 21.06 38.16 -65.79
C ALA A 522 22.28 38.08 -64.85
N ARG A 523 22.09 38.33 -63.54
CA ARG A 523 23.15 38.18 -62.53
C ARG A 523 23.44 36.72 -62.21
N LEU A 524 22.41 35.88 -62.11
CA LEU A 524 22.55 34.44 -61.86
C LEU A 524 23.19 33.70 -63.05
N ALA A 525 22.93 34.12 -64.29
CA ALA A 525 23.56 33.52 -65.48
C ALA A 525 25.06 33.83 -65.63
N ARG A 526 25.62 34.70 -64.78
CA ARG A 526 27.06 35.04 -64.75
C ARG A 526 27.84 34.30 -63.65
N LEU A 527 27.15 33.57 -62.78
CA LEU A 527 27.72 32.66 -61.78
C LEU A 527 27.78 31.26 -62.38
#